data_AF-F0Q7A8-F1
#
_entry.id   AF-F0Q7A8-F1
#
_cell.length_a   1.000
_cell.length_b   1.000
_cell.length_c   1.000
_cell.angle_alpha   90.00
_cell.angle_beta   90.00
_cell.angle_gamma   90.00
#
_symmetry.space_group_name_H-M   'P 1'
#
loop_
_entity.id
_entity.type
_entity.pdbx_description
1 polymer ?
#
loop_
_entity_poly.entity_id
_entity_poly.type
_entity_poly.pdbx_seq_one_letter_code
_entity_poly.pdbx_strand_id
1 'polypeptide(L)'
;MRGCITPAPIMKFLINAFFSILVLYASAMGASATPVFIQSGTWIVDSELNGKPGRGMAIDIQNQHLVMQVYNYTATGQPTFHLASGPLDGMQFQAPLKQYRGGRFFGSGDRTAREEQSPGDVRIRFESSTTGFIQFPGEPEVAMSRLKFDEAPQGSLLKPNFRESWIVAEFDERYPLKPMRKIEIYRDPNNGNKESLQVIGSHAYESTFQSSAPCSAMEADGWIRCDATFDSVPPEKAVFEIRRSLNGLEGFITRQDAPGRRNKLRGSKYSNFNQSNFTSYRMANIGEDRITDYRGVIYENGIDVYTPEPGTWVISQELNGTPGRGMAIDVQNDVLVMQVFNYESNGDPTFHLAVGKMKYGTSNVVTQLKRYAGGRYFGGPPLTGHEAADSGKVELAFDSTLAGWVKFPGEDWLAIEKFQFGYGKKNPEALLGEWSFGAFDDWDYGVTLDRVEGNEAKGRNASCHYTEGRTNPYLEYNGTILCTLYVFGSGSTTFQAVSFDATSEIRGVPAMSRTVDKPDLYRWRRGFAMQIRDKNGTPVGLGQLPKTGGNAD
;
A
#
# COMPACT_ATOMS: atom_id res chain seq x y z
N MET A 1 2.86 53.63 64.36
CA MET A 1 1.63 54.20 63.76
C MET A 1 1.52 53.74 62.32
N ARG A 2 0.31 53.31 61.94
CA ARG A 2 -0.24 53.00 60.60
C ARG A 2 0.32 51.79 59.82
N GLY A 3 -0.50 50.74 59.74
CA GLY A 3 -1.14 50.36 58.46
C GLY A 3 -0.85 48.97 57.88
N CYS A 4 -1.61 47.96 58.33
CA CYS A 4 -2.10 46.74 57.63
C CYS A 4 -1.93 46.72 56.08
N ILE A 5 -1.44 45.69 55.38
CA ILE A 5 -1.96 44.31 55.17
C ILE A 5 -0.93 43.55 54.28
N THR A 6 -0.73 42.29 54.61
CA THR A 6 0.13 41.23 54.06
C THR A 6 -0.59 40.38 52.98
N PRO A 7 -0.01 39.27 52.46
CA PRO A 7 1.32 39.00 51.88
C PRO A 7 1.13 38.25 50.51
N ALA A 8 2.10 37.71 49.76
CA ALA A 8 2.93 36.54 50.09
C ALA A 8 3.75 36.12 48.84
N PRO A 9 4.79 35.27 48.99
CA PRO A 9 6.07 35.47 48.30
C PRO A 9 6.59 34.26 47.48
N ILE A 10 7.74 34.47 46.85
CA ILE A 10 8.59 33.51 46.13
C ILE A 10 9.83 33.21 47.00
N MET A 11 10.25 31.94 47.18
CA MET A 11 11.66 31.65 47.51
C MET A 11 12.13 30.22 47.16
N LYS A 12 13.42 30.13 46.83
CA LYS A 12 14.22 28.99 46.36
C LYS A 12 15.03 28.32 47.50
N PHE A 13 15.26 26.99 47.33
CA PHE A 13 16.47 26.16 47.53
C PHE A 13 17.03 25.73 48.93
N LEU A 14 17.18 24.38 49.03
CA LEU A 14 18.22 23.49 49.63
C LEU A 14 18.34 23.22 51.14
N ILE A 15 18.30 21.91 51.53
CA ILE A 15 19.38 21.10 52.15
C ILE A 15 18.96 19.60 52.30
N ASN A 16 19.95 18.71 52.18
CA ASN A 16 19.92 17.24 52.06
C ASN A 16 19.43 16.44 53.31
N ALA A 17 18.88 15.22 53.11
CA ALA A 17 19.58 13.92 53.24
C ALA A 17 18.76 12.75 53.86
N PHE A 18 18.94 11.58 53.22
CA PHE A 18 18.79 10.18 53.69
C PHE A 18 17.44 9.42 53.74
N PHE A 19 17.27 8.61 52.67
CA PHE A 19 16.95 7.17 52.64
C PHE A 19 15.66 6.63 53.31
N SER A 20 14.71 6.24 52.45
CA SER A 20 14.12 4.90 52.50
C SER A 20 13.65 4.48 51.10
N ILE A 21 14.19 3.34 50.68
CA ILE A 21 14.01 2.68 49.39
C ILE A 21 12.59 2.13 49.32
N LEU A 22 11.78 2.63 48.38
CA LEU A 22 10.67 1.88 47.81
C LEU A 22 10.82 1.94 46.30
N VAL A 23 11.54 0.96 45.74
CA VAL A 23 11.54 0.71 44.30
C VAL A 23 10.16 0.14 43.95
N LEU A 24 9.23 1.03 43.65
CA LEU A 24 8.10 0.68 42.80
C LEU A 24 8.67 0.55 41.39
N TYR A 25 8.95 -0.70 41.01
CA TYR A 25 9.10 -1.11 39.62
C TYR A 25 7.75 -0.85 38.92
N ALA A 26 7.49 0.41 38.57
CA ALA A 26 6.53 0.73 37.54
C ALA A 26 7.15 0.21 36.25
N SER A 27 6.85 -1.05 35.94
CA SER A 27 7.01 -1.60 34.61
C SER A 27 6.11 -0.74 33.72
N ALA A 28 6.64 0.36 33.20
CA ALA A 28 6.08 0.98 32.03
C ALA A 28 6.23 -0.07 30.93
N MET A 29 5.22 -0.93 30.81
CA MET A 29 4.95 -1.62 29.58
C MET A 29 4.70 -0.49 28.59
N GLY A 30 5.76 -0.05 27.91
CA GLY A 30 5.63 0.76 26.73
C GLY A 30 4.72 -0.03 25.82
N ALA A 31 3.46 0.40 25.73
CA ALA A 31 2.60 0.00 24.63
C ALA A 31 3.35 0.47 23.39
N SER A 32 4.12 -0.44 22.78
CA SER A 32 4.66 -0.20 21.46
C SER A 32 3.43 0.02 20.60
N ALA A 33 3.18 1.27 20.22
CA ALA A 33 2.11 1.59 19.30
C ALA A 33 2.34 0.71 18.08
N THR A 34 1.38 -0.18 17.79
CA THR A 34 1.44 -1.01 16.61
C THR A 34 1.58 -0.08 15.41
N PRO A 35 2.61 -0.25 14.55
CA PRO A 35 2.83 0.66 13.44
C PRO A 35 1.57 0.68 12.57
N VAL A 36 0.94 1.85 12.46
CA VAL A 36 -0.18 2.04 11.55
C VAL A 36 0.37 1.98 10.14
N PHE A 37 -0.29 1.23 9.27
CA PHE A 37 0.09 1.18 7.87
C PHE A 37 -0.30 2.50 7.19
N ILE A 38 0.68 3.32 6.85
CA ILE A 38 0.47 4.59 6.13
C ILE A 38 0.46 4.30 4.63
N GLN A 39 -0.56 4.79 3.92
CA GLN A 39 -0.71 4.56 2.49
C GLN A 39 0.22 5.43 1.65
N SER A 40 0.84 4.81 0.66
CA SER A 40 1.56 5.43 -0.45
C SER A 40 0.59 5.97 -1.50
N GLY A 41 1.09 6.88 -2.32
CA GLY A 41 0.39 7.53 -3.43
C GLY A 41 0.26 9.03 -3.24
N THR A 42 -0.79 9.61 -3.82
CA THR A 42 -1.02 11.06 -3.86
C THR A 42 -1.69 11.56 -2.58
N TRP A 43 -1.08 12.56 -1.96
CA TRP A 43 -1.57 13.26 -0.77
C TRP A 43 -1.75 14.74 -1.04
N ILE A 44 -2.68 15.36 -0.30
CA ILE A 44 -3.04 16.77 -0.46
C ILE A 44 -3.17 17.45 0.89
N VAL A 45 -2.91 18.76 0.92
CA VAL A 45 -3.25 19.63 2.06
C VAL A 45 -4.75 19.90 2.02
N ASP A 46 -5.48 19.56 3.07
CA ASP A 46 -6.95 19.53 3.06
C ASP A 46 -7.56 20.90 2.75
N SER A 47 -6.98 21.96 3.33
CA SER A 47 -7.41 23.34 3.08
C SER A 47 -7.16 23.84 1.65
N GLU A 48 -6.38 23.11 0.86
CA GLU A 48 -6.05 23.45 -0.53
C GLU A 48 -6.84 22.60 -1.55
N LEU A 49 -7.64 21.63 -1.09
CA LEU A 49 -8.48 20.79 -1.95
C LEU A 49 -9.76 21.53 -2.39
N ASN A 50 -9.63 22.36 -3.43
CA ASN A 50 -10.72 23.19 -3.96
C ASN A 50 -11.06 22.90 -5.44
N GLY A 51 -10.52 21.82 -6.00
CA GLY A 51 -10.71 21.41 -7.40
C GLY A 51 -9.93 22.26 -8.43
N LYS A 52 -9.10 23.22 -7.99
CA LYS A 52 -8.25 24.03 -8.86
C LYS A 52 -6.78 23.59 -8.76
N PRO A 53 -5.94 23.91 -9.76
CA PRO A 53 -4.53 23.57 -9.70
C PRO A 53 -3.83 24.21 -8.51
N GLY A 54 -2.91 23.47 -7.91
CA GLY A 54 -2.20 23.86 -6.69
C GLY A 54 -0.89 23.11 -6.54
N ARG A 55 -0.42 23.02 -5.30
CA ARG A 55 0.68 22.14 -4.90
C ARG A 55 0.13 20.84 -4.34
N GLY A 56 0.98 19.84 -4.20
CA GLY A 56 0.63 18.57 -3.61
C GLY A 56 1.86 17.69 -3.46
N MET A 57 1.65 16.44 -3.07
CA MET A 57 2.76 15.52 -2.84
C MET A 57 2.42 14.08 -3.20
N ALA A 58 3.46 13.34 -3.57
CA ALA A 58 3.45 11.90 -3.57
C ALA A 58 4.27 11.41 -2.38
N ILE A 59 3.72 10.46 -1.63
CA ILE A 59 4.40 9.78 -0.51
C ILE A 59 4.54 8.31 -0.90
N ASP A 60 5.74 7.77 -0.77
CA ASP A 60 6.03 6.35 -0.93
C ASP A 60 6.73 5.86 0.34
N ILE A 61 6.19 4.81 0.96
CA ILE A 61 6.72 4.26 2.20
C ILE A 61 7.12 2.81 1.95
N GLN A 62 8.37 2.49 2.25
CA GLN A 62 8.91 1.14 2.12
C GLN A 62 9.77 0.85 3.34
N ASN A 63 9.50 -0.25 4.04
CA ASN A 63 10.27 -0.69 5.20
C ASN A 63 10.58 0.43 6.24
N GLN A 64 9.56 1.18 6.66
CA GLN A 64 9.72 2.32 7.58
C GLN A 64 10.64 3.44 7.06
N HIS A 65 10.91 3.48 5.75
CA HIS A 65 11.55 4.59 5.08
C HIS A 65 10.52 5.31 4.22
N LEU A 66 10.53 6.62 4.27
CA LEU A 66 9.62 7.46 3.50
C LEU A 66 10.41 8.20 2.42
N VAL A 67 9.88 8.21 1.20
CA VAL A 67 10.27 9.12 0.13
C VAL A 67 9.05 9.98 -0.18
N MET A 68 9.23 11.30 -0.15
CA MET A 68 8.21 12.25 -0.53
C MET A 68 8.70 13.11 -1.67
N GLN A 69 7.81 13.34 -2.62
CA GLN A 69 7.99 14.26 -3.73
C GLN A 69 6.94 15.35 -3.58
N VAL A 70 7.37 16.62 -3.47
CA VAL A 70 6.46 17.76 -3.38
C VAL A 70 6.57 18.55 -4.66
N TYR A 71 5.46 18.72 -5.39
CA TYR A 71 5.37 19.66 -6.49
C TYR A 71 4.74 20.96 -6.00
N ASN A 72 5.37 22.08 -6.30
CA ASN A 72 4.89 23.40 -5.95
C ASN A 72 5.46 24.45 -6.90
N TYR A 73 5.51 25.71 -6.45
CA TYR A 73 5.93 26.83 -7.26
C TYR A 73 6.98 27.66 -6.53
N THR A 74 7.73 28.44 -7.30
CA THR A 74 8.60 29.51 -6.79
C THR A 74 7.78 30.77 -6.52
N ALA A 75 8.36 31.75 -5.81
CA ALA A 75 7.71 33.05 -5.60
C ALA A 75 7.39 33.79 -6.91
N THR A 76 8.13 33.49 -7.99
CA THR A 76 7.86 34.00 -9.35
C THR A 76 6.80 33.21 -10.12
N GLY A 77 6.20 32.18 -9.51
CA GLY A 77 5.16 31.35 -10.12
C GLY A 77 5.67 30.25 -11.05
N GLN A 78 6.98 30.05 -11.18
CA GLN A 78 7.55 28.93 -11.94
C GLN A 78 7.31 27.61 -11.21
N PRO A 79 6.97 26.52 -11.91
CA PRO A 79 6.87 25.19 -11.30
C PRO A 79 8.23 24.76 -10.75
N THR A 80 8.22 23.94 -9.70
CA THR A 80 9.40 23.29 -9.15
C THR A 80 8.99 22.03 -8.39
N PHE A 81 9.96 21.20 -8.03
CA PHE A 81 9.75 20.05 -7.17
C PHE A 81 10.84 19.93 -6.11
N HIS A 82 10.51 19.22 -5.03
CA HIS A 82 11.42 18.93 -3.93
C HIS A 82 11.31 17.46 -3.54
N LEU A 83 12.43 16.86 -3.12
CA LEU A 83 12.46 15.50 -2.59
C LEU A 83 12.85 15.52 -1.12
N ALA A 84 12.13 14.77 -0.30
CA ALA A 84 12.53 14.44 1.07
C ALA A 84 12.61 12.93 1.21
N SER A 85 13.61 12.45 1.96
CA SER A 85 13.73 11.02 2.23
C SER A 85 14.40 10.77 3.57
N GLY A 86 13.93 9.75 4.29
CA GLY A 86 14.46 9.38 5.59
C GLY A 86 13.61 8.31 6.29
N PRO A 87 14.05 7.83 7.46
CA PRO A 87 13.30 6.87 8.26
C PRO A 87 12.06 7.51 8.89
N LEU A 88 11.04 6.69 9.12
CA LEU A 88 9.91 6.97 9.99
C LEU A 88 10.29 6.66 11.44
N ASP A 89 9.96 7.58 12.35
CA ASP A 89 10.00 7.34 13.79
C ASP A 89 8.56 7.14 14.29
N GLY A 90 8.10 5.89 14.28
CA GLY A 90 6.70 5.55 14.51
C GLY A 90 5.78 6.20 13.47
N MET A 91 4.98 7.18 13.91
CA MET A 91 4.03 7.93 13.06
C MET A 91 4.57 9.32 12.67
N GLN A 92 5.86 9.58 12.88
CA GLN A 92 6.49 10.87 12.62
C GLN A 92 7.56 10.74 11.54
N PHE A 93 7.71 11.81 10.76
CA PHE A 93 8.75 11.95 9.74
C PHE A 93 9.30 13.37 9.78
N GLN A 94 10.63 13.50 9.70
CA GLN A 94 11.29 14.77 9.52
C GLN A 94 12.50 14.58 8.59
N ALA A 95 12.60 15.41 7.56
CA ALA A 95 13.73 15.41 6.63
C ALA A 95 13.84 16.76 5.91
N PRO A 96 15.04 17.13 5.41
CA PRO A 96 15.20 18.30 4.54
C PRO A 96 14.49 18.07 3.21
N LEU A 97 13.75 19.08 2.73
CA LEU A 97 13.27 19.14 1.35
C LEU A 97 14.41 19.61 0.46
N LYS A 98 14.86 18.78 -0.48
CA LYS A 98 15.97 19.09 -1.38
C LYS A 98 15.48 19.45 -2.77
N GLN A 99 16.04 20.50 -3.35
CA GLN A 99 15.81 20.92 -4.74
C GLN A 99 16.99 20.48 -5.62
N TYR A 100 16.70 20.20 -6.89
CA TYR A 100 17.69 19.76 -7.88
C TYR A 100 17.59 20.62 -9.14
N ARG A 101 18.70 20.71 -9.89
CA ARG A 101 18.78 21.49 -11.14
C ARG A 101 19.64 20.80 -12.21
N GLY A 102 19.32 21.05 -13.47
CA GLY A 102 20.19 20.75 -14.62
C GLY A 102 20.10 19.33 -15.20
N GLY A 103 19.17 18.51 -14.73
CA GLY A 103 19.00 17.13 -15.21
C GLY A 103 18.26 17.01 -16.55
N ARG A 104 17.80 15.80 -16.83
CA ARG A 104 17.19 15.41 -18.12
C ARG A 104 15.80 16.01 -18.32
N PHE A 105 15.59 16.65 -19.46
CA PHE A 105 14.29 17.13 -19.95
C PHE A 105 13.77 16.24 -21.09
N PHE A 106 12.50 16.41 -21.49
CA PHE A 106 11.92 15.56 -22.54
C PHE A 106 12.68 15.68 -23.87
N GLY A 107 13.07 14.54 -24.45
CA GLY A 107 13.81 14.47 -25.71
C GLY A 107 15.31 14.86 -25.61
N SER A 108 15.83 15.08 -24.39
CA SER A 108 17.25 15.38 -24.20
C SER A 108 18.12 14.11 -24.13
N GLY A 109 19.40 14.28 -24.46
CA GLY A 109 20.44 13.29 -24.15
C GLY A 109 20.67 13.13 -22.64
N ASP A 110 21.63 12.30 -22.26
CA ASP A 110 21.93 12.05 -20.85
C ASP A 110 22.39 13.33 -20.15
N ARG A 111 21.73 13.66 -19.02
CA ARG A 111 22.03 14.81 -18.17
C ARG A 111 21.84 14.42 -16.71
N THR A 112 22.87 14.64 -15.91
CA THR A 112 22.84 14.45 -14.46
C THR A 112 22.44 15.74 -13.78
N ALA A 113 21.45 15.69 -12.89
CA ALA A 113 21.12 16.82 -12.07
C ALA A 113 22.08 16.97 -10.90
N ARG A 114 22.14 18.18 -10.34
CA ARG A 114 22.86 18.48 -9.10
C ARG A 114 21.86 18.91 -8.03
N GLU A 115 22.12 18.49 -6.79
CA GLU A 115 21.46 19.07 -5.62
C GLU A 115 21.86 20.56 -5.54
N GLU A 116 20.90 21.44 -5.26
CA GLU A 116 21.12 22.88 -5.25
C GLU A 116 20.93 23.46 -3.84
N GLN A 117 19.68 23.56 -3.39
CA GLN A 117 19.32 24.17 -2.10
C GLN A 117 18.24 23.36 -1.40
N SER A 118 18.06 23.65 -0.11
CA SER A 118 16.94 23.15 0.68
C SER A 118 16.19 24.33 1.30
N PRO A 119 14.87 24.48 1.07
CA PRO A 119 14.07 25.48 1.79
C PRO A 119 13.96 25.19 3.30
N GLY A 120 14.35 24.00 3.76
CA GLY A 120 14.30 23.57 5.16
C GLY A 120 13.66 22.20 5.33
N ASP A 121 13.39 21.85 6.57
CA ASP A 121 12.79 20.56 6.92
C ASP A 121 11.27 20.57 6.75
N VAL A 122 10.75 19.49 6.18
CA VAL A 122 9.34 19.11 6.33
C VAL A 122 9.17 18.27 7.59
N ARG A 123 8.05 18.46 8.29
CA ARG A 123 7.64 17.60 9.41
C ARG A 123 6.27 17.02 9.11
N ILE A 124 6.11 15.74 9.35
CA ILE A 124 4.83 15.05 9.19
C ILE A 124 4.54 14.25 10.46
N ARG A 125 3.30 14.33 10.92
CA ARG A 125 2.76 13.44 11.95
C ARG A 125 1.49 12.81 11.42
N PHE A 126 1.53 11.51 11.17
CA PHE A 126 0.37 10.74 10.76
C PHE A 126 -0.56 10.49 11.95
N GLU A 127 -1.87 10.48 11.69
CA GLU A 127 -2.89 10.11 12.68
C GLU A 127 -3.58 8.81 12.31
N SER A 128 -3.69 8.52 11.01
CA SER A 128 -4.20 7.28 10.48
C SER A 128 -3.39 6.82 9.26
N SER A 129 -3.86 5.77 8.59
CA SER A 129 -3.33 5.32 7.31
C SER A 129 -3.49 6.34 6.18
N THR A 130 -4.42 7.28 6.33
CA THR A 130 -4.90 8.17 5.25
C THR A 130 -5.01 9.64 5.66
N THR A 131 -4.70 9.98 6.91
CA THR A 131 -4.80 11.33 7.45
C THR A 131 -3.61 11.64 8.36
N GLY A 132 -3.29 12.92 8.45
CA GLY A 132 -2.27 13.43 9.36
C GLY A 132 -2.12 14.93 9.25
N PHE A 133 -0.99 15.40 9.77
CA PHE A 133 -0.59 16.80 9.76
C PHE A 133 0.78 16.94 9.10
N ILE A 134 0.94 18.01 8.33
CA ILE A 134 2.19 18.38 7.67
C ILE A 134 2.55 19.82 8.00
N GLN A 135 3.83 20.05 8.24
CA GLN A 135 4.43 21.37 8.34
C GLN A 135 5.51 21.50 7.27
N PHE A 136 5.28 22.40 6.32
CA PHE A 136 6.30 22.82 5.36
C PHE A 136 7.23 23.90 5.95
N PRO A 137 8.45 24.08 5.40
CA PRO A 137 9.35 25.14 5.84
C PRO A 137 8.69 26.52 5.79
N GLY A 138 8.76 27.25 6.89
CA GLY A 138 8.18 28.59 7.00
C GLY A 138 6.65 28.65 7.06
N GLU A 139 5.97 27.51 7.21
CA GLU A 139 4.51 27.42 7.30
C GLU A 139 4.05 26.85 8.66
N PRO A 140 2.81 27.16 9.10
CA PRO A 140 2.20 26.46 10.22
C PRO A 140 1.91 25.00 9.85
N GLU A 141 1.73 24.17 10.88
CA GLU A 141 1.21 22.81 10.70
C GLU A 141 -0.24 22.86 10.18
N VAL A 142 -0.55 22.05 9.17
CA VAL A 142 -1.86 21.97 8.52
C VAL A 142 -2.27 20.51 8.31
N ALA A 143 -3.58 20.26 8.25
CA ALA A 143 -4.11 18.93 7.98
C ALA A 143 -3.85 18.49 6.53
N MET A 144 -3.58 17.20 6.36
CA MET A 144 -3.40 16.56 5.07
C MET A 144 -4.08 15.19 5.03
N SER A 145 -4.44 14.76 3.83
CA SER A 145 -5.07 13.47 3.61
C SER A 145 -4.63 12.82 2.30
N ARG A 146 -4.79 11.50 2.25
CA ARG A 146 -4.65 10.71 1.03
C ARG A 146 -5.74 11.15 0.05
N LEU A 147 -5.34 11.69 -1.10
CA LEU A 147 -6.28 12.18 -2.11
C LEU A 147 -7.11 11.01 -2.64
N LYS A 148 -8.44 11.11 -2.55
CA LYS A 148 -9.38 10.14 -3.12
C LYS A 148 -9.80 10.59 -4.53
N PHE A 149 -9.59 9.71 -5.50
CA PHE A 149 -9.99 9.88 -6.90
C PHE A 149 -10.50 8.56 -7.49
N ASP A 150 -10.97 7.66 -6.64
CA ASP A 150 -11.51 6.34 -6.97
C ASP A 150 -12.89 6.38 -7.67
N GLU A 151 -13.51 7.56 -7.75
CA GLU A 151 -14.87 7.77 -8.29
C GLU A 151 -15.96 6.94 -7.59
N ALA A 152 -15.73 6.50 -6.35
CA ALA A 152 -16.78 5.92 -5.53
C ALA A 152 -17.75 7.04 -5.08
N PRO A 153 -19.08 6.88 -5.24
CA PRO A 153 -20.03 7.85 -4.73
C PRO A 153 -19.88 8.06 -3.23
N GLN A 154 -20.11 9.27 -2.74
CA GLN A 154 -20.04 9.57 -1.31
C GLN A 154 -20.97 8.62 -0.52
N GLY A 155 -20.43 8.02 0.55
CA GLY A 155 -21.16 7.05 1.37
C GLY A 155 -21.27 5.64 0.77
N SER A 156 -20.74 5.40 -0.43
CA SER A 156 -20.60 4.06 -1.01
C SER A 156 -19.21 3.49 -0.71
N LEU A 157 -19.15 2.18 -0.47
CA LEU A 157 -17.90 1.43 -0.33
C LEU A 157 -17.24 1.18 -1.70
N LEU A 158 -18.05 1.07 -2.76
CA LEU A 158 -17.61 0.71 -4.10
C LEU A 158 -18.19 1.65 -5.17
N LYS A 159 -17.47 1.75 -6.29
CA LYS A 159 -18.00 2.30 -7.54
C LYS A 159 -19.19 1.44 -8.03
N PRO A 160 -20.23 2.01 -8.66
CA PRO A 160 -21.34 1.23 -9.21
C PRO A 160 -20.86 0.13 -10.16
N ASN A 161 -21.50 -1.04 -10.11
CA ASN A 161 -21.19 -2.23 -10.93
C ASN A 161 -19.82 -2.87 -10.67
N PHE A 162 -19.12 -2.50 -9.59
CA PHE A 162 -17.86 -3.10 -9.21
C PHE A 162 -18.05 -4.25 -8.22
N ARG A 163 -17.16 -5.24 -8.33
CA ARG A 163 -16.93 -6.32 -7.36
C ARG A 163 -15.45 -6.33 -7.06
N GLU A 164 -15.09 -6.16 -5.80
CA GLU A 164 -13.70 -6.29 -5.34
C GLU A 164 -13.50 -7.63 -4.67
N SER A 165 -12.48 -8.35 -5.11
CA SER A 165 -12.03 -9.59 -4.48
C SER A 165 -10.79 -9.36 -3.66
N TRP A 166 -10.74 -9.95 -2.48
CA TRP A 166 -9.64 -9.85 -1.54
C TRP A 166 -9.29 -11.23 -1.03
N ILE A 167 -8.02 -11.39 -0.69
CA ILE A 167 -7.54 -12.61 -0.08
C ILE A 167 -7.00 -12.27 1.26
N VAL A 168 -7.55 -12.92 2.28
CA VAL A 168 -7.31 -12.58 3.67
C VAL A 168 -6.89 -13.82 4.44
N ALA A 169 -5.90 -13.67 5.31
CA ALA A 169 -5.52 -14.66 6.28
C ALA A 169 -5.99 -14.20 7.66
N GLU A 170 -6.60 -15.14 8.37
CA GLU A 170 -6.98 -14.99 9.77
C GLU A 170 -5.84 -15.52 10.63
N PHE A 171 -5.40 -14.74 11.60
CA PHE A 171 -4.31 -15.15 12.48
C PHE A 171 -4.55 -14.72 13.93
N ASP A 172 -3.98 -15.50 14.84
CA ASP A 172 -3.87 -15.22 16.26
C ASP A 172 -2.39 -15.30 16.62
N GLU A 173 -1.88 -14.31 17.37
CA GLU A 173 -0.47 -14.27 17.77
C GLU A 173 -0.04 -15.47 18.63
N ARG A 174 -0.99 -16.26 19.15
CA ARG A 174 -0.75 -17.40 20.05
C ARG A 174 -0.91 -18.78 19.40
N TYR A 175 -1.48 -18.89 18.20
CA TYR A 175 -1.87 -20.17 17.59
C TYR A 175 -1.44 -20.26 16.13
N PRO A 176 -1.36 -21.48 15.54
CA PRO A 176 -1.07 -21.63 14.12
C PRO A 176 -2.06 -20.85 13.27
N LEU A 177 -1.56 -20.36 12.14
CA LEU A 177 -2.30 -19.58 11.16
C LEU A 177 -3.57 -20.32 10.75
N LYS A 178 -4.69 -19.60 10.71
CA LYS A 178 -5.91 -20.17 10.13
C LYS A 178 -5.84 -20.10 8.61
N PRO A 179 -6.59 -20.98 7.92
CA PRO A 179 -6.63 -20.98 6.48
C PRO A 179 -6.98 -19.63 5.87
N MET A 180 -6.34 -19.34 4.74
CA MET A 180 -6.65 -18.15 3.96
C MET A 180 -8.06 -18.24 3.37
N ARG A 181 -8.69 -17.10 3.17
CA ARG A 181 -10.05 -16.96 2.65
C ARG A 181 -10.08 -16.00 1.48
N LYS A 182 -10.89 -16.32 0.47
CA LYS A 182 -11.37 -15.31 -0.48
C LYS A 182 -12.58 -14.61 0.11
N ILE A 183 -12.52 -13.29 0.20
CA ILE A 183 -13.69 -12.46 0.47
C ILE A 183 -13.97 -11.57 -0.73
N GLU A 184 -15.24 -11.28 -0.96
CA GLU A 184 -15.67 -10.36 -2.01
C GLU A 184 -16.59 -9.32 -1.42
N ILE A 185 -16.46 -8.09 -1.90
CA ILE A 185 -17.38 -6.99 -1.62
C ILE A 185 -18.05 -6.61 -2.94
N TYR A 186 -19.38 -6.62 -2.96
CA TYR A 186 -20.17 -6.24 -4.14
C TYR A 186 -21.56 -5.75 -3.71
N ARG A 187 -22.29 -5.10 -4.62
CA ARG A 187 -23.72 -4.81 -4.40
C ARG A 187 -24.54 -6.08 -4.61
N ASP A 188 -25.13 -6.62 -3.56
CA ASP A 188 -25.92 -7.85 -3.64
C ASP A 188 -27.40 -7.55 -3.92
N PRO A 189 -27.94 -8.00 -5.08
CA PRO A 189 -29.37 -7.91 -5.37
C PRO A 189 -30.26 -8.59 -4.34
N ASN A 190 -29.77 -9.64 -3.67
CA ASN A 190 -30.54 -10.39 -2.67
C ASN A 190 -30.65 -9.64 -1.33
N ASN A 191 -29.76 -8.68 -1.06
CA ASN A 191 -29.76 -7.86 0.15
C ASN A 191 -30.29 -6.44 -0.12
N GLY A 192 -31.22 -6.30 -1.07
CA GLY A 192 -31.79 -5.00 -1.43
C GLY A 192 -30.77 -4.07 -2.11
N ASN A 193 -29.85 -4.62 -2.90
CA ASN A 193 -28.77 -3.89 -3.58
C ASN A 193 -27.79 -3.15 -2.64
N LYS A 194 -27.65 -3.65 -1.41
CA LYS A 194 -26.66 -3.16 -0.45
C LYS A 194 -25.28 -3.72 -0.77
N GLU A 195 -24.26 -2.92 -0.52
CA GLU A 195 -22.87 -3.38 -0.52
C GLU A 195 -22.71 -4.42 0.59
N SER A 196 -22.27 -5.61 0.21
CA SER A 196 -22.28 -6.79 1.08
C SER A 196 -20.97 -7.56 0.92
N LEU A 197 -20.59 -8.29 1.97
CA LEU A 197 -19.41 -9.16 2.00
C LEU A 197 -19.84 -10.62 1.85
N GLN A 198 -19.12 -11.36 1.01
CA GLN A 198 -19.26 -12.81 0.84
C GLN A 198 -17.91 -13.50 1.08
N VAL A 199 -17.90 -14.69 1.68
CA VAL A 199 -16.69 -15.53 1.81
C VAL A 199 -16.84 -16.74 0.89
N ILE A 200 -15.99 -16.84 -0.13
CA ILE A 200 -16.18 -17.75 -1.27
C ILE A 200 -15.43 -19.07 -1.12
N GLY A 201 -14.30 -19.06 -0.42
CA GLY A 201 -13.48 -20.25 -0.27
C GLY A 201 -12.76 -20.26 1.06
N SER A 202 -12.83 -21.40 1.74
CA SER A 202 -11.98 -21.80 2.86
C SER A 202 -11.73 -23.30 2.75
N HIS A 203 -10.72 -23.80 3.45
CA HIS A 203 -10.40 -25.22 3.49
C HIS A 203 -11.60 -26.09 3.88
N ALA A 204 -12.10 -26.90 2.93
CA ALA A 204 -13.05 -28.03 2.99
C ALA A 204 -14.38 -27.92 3.79
N TYR A 205 -14.57 -26.96 4.70
CA TYR A 205 -15.66 -27.00 5.69
C TYR A 205 -16.23 -25.63 6.13
N GLU A 206 -15.74 -24.47 5.65
CA GLU A 206 -16.26 -23.14 6.06
C GLU A 206 -16.54 -22.19 4.87
N SER A 207 -17.42 -22.51 3.93
CA SER A 207 -17.95 -21.49 2.98
C SER A 207 -19.06 -20.67 3.65
N THR A 208 -19.36 -19.44 3.26
CA THR A 208 -20.63 -18.81 3.68
C THR A 208 -21.74 -19.31 2.76
N PHE A 209 -22.73 -20.04 3.30
CA PHE A 209 -23.90 -20.49 2.51
C PHE A 209 -24.68 -19.27 2.06
N GLN A 210 -24.80 -19.05 0.74
CA GLN A 210 -25.89 -18.31 0.06
C GLN A 210 -26.33 -16.91 0.55
N SER A 211 -25.74 -16.33 1.60
CA SER A 211 -26.02 -15.00 2.09
C SER A 211 -24.72 -14.22 2.16
N SER A 212 -24.52 -13.32 1.20
CA SER A 212 -23.67 -12.17 1.49
C SER A 212 -24.31 -11.40 2.63
N ALA A 213 -23.53 -10.63 3.37
CA ALA A 213 -24.06 -9.90 4.51
C ALA A 213 -23.76 -8.40 4.36
N PRO A 214 -24.75 -7.55 4.65
CA PRO A 214 -24.66 -6.13 4.37
C PRO A 214 -23.51 -5.51 5.17
N CYS A 215 -22.76 -4.66 4.50
CA CYS A 215 -21.69 -3.87 5.08
C CYS A 215 -22.18 -2.45 5.38
N SER A 216 -21.55 -1.83 6.36
CA SER A 216 -21.75 -0.41 6.71
C SER A 216 -20.41 0.26 6.95
N ALA A 217 -20.29 1.52 6.52
CA ALA A 217 -19.15 2.35 6.88
C ALA A 217 -19.21 2.68 8.37
N MET A 218 -18.07 2.63 9.04
CA MET A 218 -17.90 3.10 10.42
C MET A 218 -17.47 4.58 10.38
N GLU A 219 -17.75 5.33 11.46
CA GLU A 219 -17.52 6.79 11.49
C GLU A 219 -16.05 7.21 11.39
N ALA A 220 -15.09 6.30 11.55
CA ALA A 220 -13.65 6.60 11.59
C ALA A 220 -12.85 5.86 10.52
N ASP A 221 -11.88 6.56 9.91
CA ASP A 221 -10.75 6.06 9.13
C ASP A 221 -11.05 5.00 8.05
N GLY A 222 -12.24 5.04 7.44
CA GLY A 222 -12.60 4.13 6.35
C GLY A 222 -12.79 2.68 6.78
N TRP A 223 -13.04 2.43 8.07
CA TRP A 223 -13.42 1.11 8.58
C TRP A 223 -14.81 0.71 8.08
N ILE A 224 -14.98 -0.58 7.81
CA ILE A 224 -16.18 -1.20 7.29
C ILE A 224 -16.56 -2.33 8.23
N ARG A 225 -17.81 -2.36 8.66
CA ARG A 225 -18.37 -3.46 9.43
C ARG A 225 -19.32 -4.28 8.56
N CYS A 226 -19.07 -5.57 8.45
CA CYS A 226 -19.95 -6.52 7.78
C CYS A 226 -20.24 -7.68 8.74
N ASP A 227 -21.50 -7.98 8.99
CA ASP A 227 -21.85 -9.25 9.62
C ASP A 227 -21.56 -10.40 8.63
N ALA A 228 -21.47 -11.64 9.09
CA ALA A 228 -21.30 -12.82 8.23
C ALA A 228 -21.88 -14.06 8.91
N THR A 229 -22.36 -15.02 8.13
CA THR A 229 -22.82 -16.33 8.62
C THR A 229 -22.19 -17.44 7.79
N PHE A 230 -21.40 -18.30 8.43
CA PHE A 230 -20.72 -19.43 7.82
C PHE A 230 -21.64 -20.66 7.72
N ASP A 231 -21.38 -21.47 6.70
CA ASP A 231 -22.00 -22.77 6.45
C ASP A 231 -21.37 -23.84 7.35
N SER A 232 -21.68 -23.76 8.63
CA SER A 232 -21.35 -24.78 9.61
C SER A 232 -22.64 -25.36 10.19
N VAL A 233 -22.56 -26.53 10.81
CA VAL A 233 -23.69 -27.13 11.53
C VAL A 233 -23.32 -27.22 13.01
N PRO A 234 -23.84 -26.33 13.87
CA PRO A 234 -24.79 -25.23 13.60
C PRO A 234 -24.15 -24.02 12.89
N PRO A 235 -24.95 -23.13 12.24
CA PRO A 235 -24.42 -21.96 11.54
C PRO A 235 -23.68 -21.03 12.48
N GLU A 236 -22.47 -20.65 12.08
CA GLU A 236 -21.61 -19.79 12.88
C GLU A 236 -21.67 -18.35 12.38
N LYS A 237 -21.94 -17.41 13.28
CA LYS A 237 -21.94 -15.98 12.94
C LYS A 237 -20.60 -15.35 13.28
N ALA A 238 -20.20 -14.40 12.46
CA ALA A 238 -19.05 -13.56 12.74
C ALA A 238 -19.29 -12.12 12.31
N VAL A 239 -18.46 -11.22 12.83
CA VAL A 239 -18.40 -9.81 12.44
C VAL A 239 -17.02 -9.55 11.85
N PHE A 240 -16.99 -9.07 10.62
CA PHE A 240 -15.82 -8.52 9.96
C PHE A 240 -15.77 -7.01 10.21
N GLU A 241 -14.67 -6.55 10.77
CA GLU A 241 -14.34 -5.13 10.89
C GLU A 241 -13.06 -4.93 10.09
N ILE A 242 -13.17 -4.38 8.88
CA ILE A 242 -12.07 -4.32 7.91
C ILE A 242 -11.82 -2.91 7.42
N ARG A 243 -10.57 -2.62 7.08
CA ARG A 243 -10.15 -1.40 6.40
C ARG A 243 -9.38 -1.79 5.14
N ARG A 244 -9.71 -1.12 4.03
CA ARG A 244 -9.09 -1.35 2.72
C ARG A 244 -8.12 -0.23 2.38
N SER A 245 -7.03 -0.59 1.71
CA SER A 245 -6.17 0.31 0.94
C SER A 245 -6.29 -0.07 -0.55
N LEU A 246 -5.42 0.44 -1.43
CA LEU A 246 -5.49 0.03 -2.84
C LEU A 246 -5.24 -1.47 -3.00
N ASN A 247 -4.14 -1.96 -2.41
CA ASN A 247 -3.64 -3.32 -2.62
C ASN A 247 -3.65 -4.18 -1.34
N GLY A 248 -3.87 -3.58 -0.18
CA GLY A 248 -3.90 -4.26 1.12
C GLY A 248 -5.26 -4.17 1.82
N LEU A 249 -5.55 -5.15 2.65
CA LEU A 249 -6.69 -5.17 3.56
C LEU A 249 -6.18 -5.52 4.95
N GLU A 250 -6.72 -4.86 5.96
CA GLU A 250 -6.46 -5.18 7.35
C GLU A 250 -7.75 -5.19 8.15
N GLY A 251 -7.76 -5.86 9.28
CA GLY A 251 -8.89 -5.77 10.18
C GLY A 251 -8.96 -6.91 11.16
N PHE A 252 -10.20 -7.25 11.51
CA PHE A 252 -10.50 -8.19 12.56
C PHE A 252 -11.75 -9.00 12.22
N ILE A 253 -11.76 -10.23 12.70
CA ILE A 253 -12.94 -11.09 12.72
C ILE A 253 -13.26 -11.48 14.17
N THR A 254 -14.51 -11.29 14.57
CA THR A 254 -15.02 -11.70 15.87
C THR A 254 -16.12 -12.73 15.67
N ARG A 255 -15.92 -13.96 16.15
CA ARG A 255 -16.89 -15.05 16.03
C ARG A 255 -17.85 -15.05 17.22
N GLN A 256 -19.11 -15.39 17.00
CA GLN A 256 -20.16 -15.31 18.03
C GLN A 256 -19.95 -16.32 19.16
N ASP A 257 -19.34 -17.47 18.87
CA ASP A 257 -19.00 -18.51 19.86
C ASP A 257 -17.81 -18.11 20.75
N ALA A 258 -17.02 -17.12 20.32
CA ALA A 258 -15.88 -16.58 21.03
C ALA A 258 -15.86 -15.04 20.99
N PRO A 259 -16.86 -14.34 21.56
CA PRO A 259 -17.01 -12.89 21.41
C PRO A 259 -15.88 -12.10 22.09
N GLY A 260 -15.17 -12.70 23.06
CA GLY A 260 -13.98 -12.13 23.69
C GLY A 260 -12.68 -12.35 22.91
N ARG A 261 -12.71 -13.14 21.82
CA ARG A 261 -11.55 -13.42 20.97
C ARG A 261 -11.74 -12.73 19.63
N ARG A 262 -10.94 -11.70 19.41
CA ARG A 262 -10.89 -10.95 18.15
C ARG A 262 -9.64 -11.38 17.38
N ASN A 263 -9.83 -12.18 16.35
CA ASN A 263 -8.72 -12.62 15.50
C ASN A 263 -8.37 -11.53 14.48
N LYS A 264 -7.09 -11.47 14.11
CA LYS A 264 -6.55 -10.50 13.19
C LYS A 264 -6.79 -10.95 11.76
N LEU A 265 -7.12 -10.00 10.88
CA LEU A 265 -7.22 -10.20 9.45
C LEU A 265 -6.16 -9.35 8.75
N ARG A 266 -5.49 -9.95 7.78
CA ARG A 266 -4.68 -9.24 6.81
C ARG A 266 -4.86 -9.84 5.44
N GLY A 267 -4.82 -9.01 4.41
CA GLY A 267 -5.02 -9.48 3.07
C GLY A 267 -4.52 -8.53 2.00
N SER A 268 -4.74 -8.95 0.77
CA SER A 268 -4.41 -8.17 -0.42
C SER A 268 -5.51 -8.24 -1.46
N LYS A 269 -5.60 -7.19 -2.27
CA LYS A 269 -6.55 -7.11 -3.38
C LYS A 269 -6.19 -8.19 -4.38
N TYR A 270 -7.13 -9.05 -4.68
CA TYR A 270 -6.96 -10.07 -5.71
C TYR A 270 -7.33 -9.51 -7.08
N SER A 271 -8.53 -8.94 -7.15
CA SER A 271 -9.06 -8.38 -8.38
C SER A 271 -10.06 -7.26 -8.13
N ASN A 272 -10.21 -6.41 -9.13
CA ASN A 272 -11.30 -5.45 -9.22
C ASN A 272 -12.06 -5.68 -10.52
N PHE A 273 -13.29 -6.17 -10.43
CA PHE A 273 -14.10 -6.60 -11.58
C PHE A 273 -15.23 -5.60 -11.85
N ASN A 274 -15.27 -5.08 -13.07
CA ASN A 274 -16.38 -4.27 -13.57
C ASN A 274 -17.39 -5.17 -14.29
N GLN A 275 -18.56 -5.33 -13.68
CA GLN A 275 -19.63 -6.20 -14.16
C GLN A 275 -20.26 -5.70 -15.47
N SER A 276 -20.24 -4.39 -15.75
CA SER A 276 -20.86 -3.84 -16.96
C SER A 276 -20.11 -4.24 -18.23
N ASN A 277 -18.79 -4.38 -18.13
CA ASN A 277 -17.92 -4.66 -19.27
C ASN A 277 -17.28 -6.05 -19.21
N PHE A 278 -17.55 -6.83 -18.16
CA PHE A 278 -16.99 -8.17 -17.93
C PHE A 278 -15.45 -8.19 -17.91
N THR A 279 -14.85 -7.25 -17.17
CA THR A 279 -13.40 -7.04 -17.19
C THR A 279 -12.83 -6.80 -15.81
N SER A 280 -11.67 -7.41 -15.52
CA SER A 280 -10.96 -7.30 -14.24
C SER A 280 -9.60 -6.60 -14.37
N TYR A 281 -9.21 -5.85 -13.34
CA TYR A 281 -7.80 -5.57 -13.04
C TYR A 281 -7.30 -6.57 -12.01
N ARG A 282 -6.09 -7.10 -12.16
CA ARG A 282 -5.52 -8.13 -11.27
C ARG A 282 -4.14 -7.73 -10.78
N MET A 283 -3.77 -8.23 -9.60
CA MET A 283 -2.42 -8.08 -9.05
C MET A 283 -1.42 -9.12 -9.58
N ALA A 284 -1.90 -10.18 -10.26
CA ALA A 284 -1.05 -11.15 -10.94
C ALA A 284 -1.79 -11.78 -12.15
N ASN A 285 -1.03 -12.24 -13.15
CA ASN A 285 -1.53 -13.17 -14.15
C ASN A 285 -1.71 -14.52 -13.45
N ILE A 286 -2.94 -14.99 -13.33
CA ILE A 286 -3.22 -16.26 -12.65
C ILE A 286 -4.01 -17.24 -13.53
N GLY A 287 -3.85 -17.15 -14.85
CA GLY A 287 -4.56 -17.99 -15.81
C GLY A 287 -6.09 -17.87 -15.71
N GLU A 288 -6.81 -18.81 -16.34
CA GLU A 288 -8.27 -18.89 -16.30
C GLU A 288 -8.78 -18.92 -14.85
N ASP A 289 -9.52 -17.87 -14.45
CA ASP A 289 -10.32 -17.91 -13.23
C ASP A 289 -11.74 -18.37 -13.60
N ARG A 290 -12.19 -19.44 -12.94
CA ARG A 290 -13.58 -19.87 -12.96
C ARG A 290 -14.22 -19.29 -11.71
N ILE A 291 -14.73 -18.08 -11.80
CA ILE A 291 -15.69 -17.62 -10.80
C ILE A 291 -17.00 -18.33 -11.12
N THR A 292 -17.30 -19.34 -10.32
CA THR A 292 -18.61 -20.00 -10.36
C THR A 292 -19.52 -19.18 -9.47
N ASP A 293 -20.39 -18.35 -10.04
CA ASP A 293 -21.52 -17.81 -9.30
C ASP A 293 -22.76 -18.69 -9.54
N TYR A 294 -23.80 -18.52 -8.71
CA TYR A 294 -25.05 -19.30 -8.82
C TYR A 294 -25.88 -18.95 -10.09
N ARG A 295 -25.51 -17.90 -10.84
CA ARG A 295 -26.18 -17.45 -12.07
C ARG A 295 -25.48 -17.92 -13.34
N GLY A 296 -24.29 -18.52 -13.23
CA GLY A 296 -23.57 -19.14 -14.35
C GLY A 296 -22.04 -19.12 -14.15
N VAL A 297 -21.34 -19.79 -15.07
CA VAL A 297 -19.87 -19.73 -15.13
C VAL A 297 -19.49 -18.36 -15.68
N ILE A 298 -18.94 -17.48 -14.83
CA ILE A 298 -18.24 -16.29 -15.32
C ILE A 298 -16.84 -16.78 -15.68
N TYR A 299 -16.60 -16.92 -16.98
CA TYR A 299 -15.25 -17.04 -17.49
C TYR A 299 -14.59 -15.68 -17.32
N GLU A 300 -13.87 -15.48 -16.21
CA GLU A 300 -12.83 -14.46 -16.21
C GLU A 300 -11.65 -15.06 -17.00
N ASN A 301 -11.83 -15.17 -18.31
CA ASN A 301 -10.73 -15.46 -19.23
C ASN A 301 -9.65 -14.43 -18.92
N GLY A 302 -8.52 -14.92 -18.40
CA GLY A 302 -7.44 -14.10 -17.88
C GLY A 302 -6.96 -13.15 -18.95
N ILE A 303 -7.39 -11.89 -18.85
CA ILE A 303 -6.71 -10.82 -19.53
C ILE A 303 -5.65 -10.34 -18.55
N ASP A 304 -4.39 -10.47 -18.96
CA ASP A 304 -3.21 -10.07 -18.19
C ASP A 304 -3.18 -8.55 -18.05
N VAL A 305 -3.99 -8.04 -17.11
CA VAL A 305 -4.10 -6.62 -16.82
C VAL A 305 -3.55 -6.36 -15.43
N TYR A 306 -2.29 -5.94 -15.40
CA TYR A 306 -1.59 -5.44 -14.23
C TYR A 306 -2.02 -4.02 -13.91
N THR A 307 -2.32 -3.79 -12.64
CA THR A 307 -2.37 -2.45 -12.03
C THR A 307 -1.03 -2.15 -11.38
N PRO A 308 -0.31 -1.07 -11.77
CA PRO A 308 0.94 -0.71 -11.14
C PRO A 308 0.72 -0.33 -9.67
N GLU A 309 1.70 -0.62 -8.83
CA GLU A 309 1.65 -0.18 -7.44
C GLU A 309 1.85 1.34 -7.31
N PRO A 310 1.15 1.98 -6.36
CA PRO A 310 1.42 3.36 -6.01
C PRO A 310 2.86 3.52 -5.51
N GLY A 311 3.46 4.66 -5.82
CA GLY A 311 4.77 5.04 -5.27
C GLY A 311 5.66 5.74 -6.27
N THR A 312 6.97 5.71 -5.98
CA THR A 312 8.03 6.30 -6.79
C THR A 312 8.48 5.32 -7.86
N TRP A 313 8.55 5.78 -9.09
CA TRP A 313 8.96 5.02 -10.27
C TRP A 313 10.12 5.73 -10.98
N VAL A 314 11.03 4.94 -11.50
CA VAL A 314 12.26 5.41 -12.16
C VAL A 314 12.37 4.82 -13.56
N ILE A 315 13.04 5.54 -14.45
CA ILE A 315 13.49 4.99 -15.72
C ILE A 315 14.66 4.06 -15.42
N SER A 316 14.53 2.76 -15.70
CA SER A 316 15.47 1.73 -15.22
C SER A 316 16.91 2.00 -15.67
N GLN A 317 17.10 2.43 -16.91
CA GLN A 317 18.43 2.78 -17.45
C GLN A 317 19.03 4.07 -16.87
N GLU A 318 18.22 4.91 -16.20
CA GLU A 318 18.66 6.14 -15.54
C GLU A 318 18.96 5.91 -14.05
N LEU A 319 18.74 4.69 -13.53
CA LEU A 319 19.00 4.34 -12.13
C LEU A 319 20.49 4.07 -11.85
N ASN A 320 21.27 5.16 -11.79
CA ASN A 320 22.73 5.12 -11.63
C ASN A 320 23.23 5.70 -10.29
N GLY A 321 22.32 6.02 -9.36
CA GLY A 321 22.65 6.61 -8.07
C GLY A 321 22.92 8.12 -8.09
N THR A 322 22.80 8.77 -9.25
CA THR A 322 22.88 10.24 -9.36
C THR A 322 21.50 10.88 -9.48
N PRO A 323 21.32 12.16 -9.09
CA PRO A 323 20.04 12.84 -9.21
C PRO A 323 19.59 12.97 -10.68
N GLY A 324 18.30 12.77 -10.92
CA GLY A 324 17.72 12.75 -12.25
C GLY A 324 16.24 13.12 -12.27
N ARG A 325 15.54 12.60 -13.28
CA ARG A 325 14.08 12.68 -13.41
C ARG A 325 13.44 11.38 -12.92
N GLY A 326 12.13 11.40 -12.73
CA GLY A 326 11.35 10.23 -12.39
C GLY A 326 9.87 10.55 -12.34
N MET A 327 9.10 9.65 -11.74
CA MET A 327 7.67 9.84 -11.59
C MET A 327 7.12 9.27 -10.29
N ALA A 328 6.00 9.80 -9.84
CA ALA A 328 5.09 9.12 -8.95
C ALA A 328 3.89 8.61 -9.75
N ILE A 329 3.52 7.36 -9.53
CA ILE A 329 2.32 6.75 -10.12
C ILE A 329 1.40 6.38 -8.98
N ASP A 330 0.11 6.61 -9.16
CA ASP A 330 -0.92 6.27 -8.20
C ASP A 330 -2.18 5.85 -8.97
N VAL A 331 -2.74 4.68 -8.65
CA VAL A 331 -3.93 4.16 -9.30
C VAL A 331 -5.01 3.97 -8.26
N GLN A 332 -6.22 4.45 -8.53
CA GLN A 332 -7.40 4.15 -7.73
C GLN A 332 -8.51 3.69 -8.68
N ASN A 333 -9.00 2.47 -8.46
CA ASN A 333 -9.88 1.79 -9.41
C ASN A 333 -9.29 1.77 -10.83
N ASP A 334 -9.92 2.46 -11.77
CA ASP A 334 -9.51 2.56 -13.17
C ASP A 334 -8.84 3.91 -13.50
N VAL A 335 -8.62 4.77 -12.51
CA VAL A 335 -7.98 6.09 -12.68
C VAL A 335 -6.52 6.00 -12.30
N LEU A 336 -5.63 6.35 -13.23
CA LEU A 336 -4.21 6.54 -13.01
C LEU A 336 -3.91 8.03 -12.91
N VAL A 337 -3.25 8.44 -11.83
CA VAL A 337 -2.62 9.74 -11.66
C VAL A 337 -1.11 9.54 -11.71
N MET A 338 -0.44 10.33 -12.54
CA MET A 338 1.01 10.32 -12.69
C MET A 338 1.55 11.72 -12.54
N GLN A 339 2.59 11.85 -11.72
CA GLN A 339 3.33 13.08 -11.49
C GLN A 339 4.74 12.86 -12.03
N VAL A 340 5.18 13.66 -12.99
CA VAL A 340 6.55 13.59 -13.53
C VAL A 340 7.33 14.76 -13.00
N PHE A 341 8.49 14.49 -12.42
CA PHE A 341 9.46 15.51 -12.05
C PHE A 341 10.67 15.39 -12.97
N ASN A 342 10.97 16.49 -13.65
CA ASN A 342 12.06 16.59 -14.60
C ASN A 342 12.54 18.05 -14.68
N TYR A 343 13.22 18.39 -15.75
CA TYR A 343 13.83 19.70 -15.94
C TYR A 343 13.36 20.32 -17.24
N GLU A 344 13.55 21.62 -17.36
CA GLU A 344 13.41 22.37 -18.60
C GLU A 344 14.75 22.41 -19.34
N SER A 345 14.75 22.86 -20.60
CA SER A 345 15.97 22.95 -21.41
C SER A 345 17.05 23.86 -20.79
N ASN A 346 16.62 24.92 -20.10
CA ASN A 346 17.47 25.85 -19.34
C ASN A 346 18.00 25.26 -18.01
N GLY A 347 17.58 24.03 -17.66
CA GLY A 347 17.96 23.30 -16.46
C GLY A 347 17.07 23.54 -15.25
N ASP A 348 16.07 24.42 -15.31
CA ASP A 348 15.18 24.68 -14.18
C ASP A 348 14.29 23.46 -13.89
N PRO A 349 14.02 23.15 -12.62
CA PRO A 349 13.13 22.06 -12.25
C PRO A 349 11.69 22.38 -12.68
N THR A 350 10.93 21.35 -13.04
CA THR A 350 9.52 21.48 -13.41
C THR A 350 8.78 20.20 -13.04
N PHE A 351 7.46 20.25 -13.11
CA PHE A 351 6.62 19.07 -12.91
C PHE A 351 5.49 19.02 -13.92
N HIS A 352 5.02 17.81 -14.20
CA HIS A 352 3.90 17.55 -15.07
C HIS A 352 2.91 16.61 -14.37
N LEU A 353 1.62 16.82 -14.60
CA LEU A 353 0.58 15.90 -14.14
C LEU A 353 -0.11 15.27 -15.33
N ALA A 354 -0.42 13.99 -15.20
CA ALA A 354 -1.23 13.23 -16.13
C ALA A 354 -2.30 12.47 -15.37
N VAL A 355 -3.54 12.52 -15.87
CA VAL A 355 -4.67 11.75 -15.34
C VAL A 355 -5.24 10.94 -16.49
N GLY A 356 -5.28 9.63 -16.36
CA GLY A 356 -5.70 8.72 -17.41
C GLY A 356 -6.61 7.62 -16.88
N LYS A 357 -7.35 6.99 -17.78
CA LYS A 357 -8.09 5.77 -17.47
C LYS A 357 -7.30 4.56 -17.94
N MET A 358 -7.10 3.59 -17.04
CA MET A 358 -6.64 2.27 -17.45
C MET A 358 -7.75 1.61 -18.26
N LYS A 359 -7.48 1.25 -19.51
CA LYS A 359 -8.50 0.55 -20.30
C LYS A 359 -8.63 -0.88 -19.80
N TYR A 360 -9.85 -1.27 -19.45
CA TYR A 360 -10.16 -2.66 -19.12
C TYR A 360 -9.68 -3.61 -20.21
N GLY A 361 -9.07 -4.72 -19.80
CA GLY A 361 -8.46 -5.68 -20.73
C GLY A 361 -7.08 -5.27 -21.27
N THR A 362 -6.49 -4.16 -20.82
CA THR A 362 -5.12 -3.78 -21.18
C THR A 362 -4.38 -3.16 -19.99
N SER A 363 -3.09 -3.41 -19.88
CA SER A 363 -2.19 -2.67 -18.97
C SER A 363 -1.70 -1.33 -19.53
N ASN A 364 -2.40 -0.79 -20.54
CA ASN A 364 -1.96 0.38 -21.26
C ASN A 364 -2.74 1.61 -20.84
N VAL A 365 -2.03 2.74 -20.70
CA VAL A 365 -2.62 4.05 -20.43
C VAL A 365 -2.08 5.03 -21.45
N VAL A 366 -2.98 5.83 -22.01
CA VAL A 366 -2.64 6.94 -22.90
C VAL A 366 -3.34 8.18 -22.37
N THR A 367 -2.57 9.23 -22.10
CA THR A 367 -3.10 10.50 -21.58
C THR A 367 -2.16 11.67 -21.93
N GLN A 368 -2.53 12.90 -21.57
CA GLN A 368 -1.75 14.12 -21.79
C GLN A 368 -0.94 14.48 -20.53
N LEU A 369 0.30 14.90 -20.72
CA LEU A 369 1.12 15.52 -19.68
C LEU A 369 0.88 17.03 -19.70
N LYS A 370 0.37 17.55 -18.59
CA LYS A 370 0.08 18.98 -18.41
C LYS A 370 1.06 19.62 -17.45
N ARG A 371 1.51 20.82 -17.78
CA ARG A 371 2.38 21.66 -16.94
C ARG A 371 1.56 22.80 -16.34
N TYR A 372 1.94 23.25 -15.15
CA TYR A 372 1.20 24.25 -14.39
C TYR A 372 2.11 25.41 -13.94
N ALA A 373 1.51 26.57 -13.66
CA ALA A 373 2.22 27.76 -13.17
C ALA A 373 1.37 28.58 -12.18
N GLY A 374 2.02 29.46 -11.42
CA GLY A 374 1.40 30.52 -10.63
C GLY A 374 0.74 30.10 -9.30
N GLY A 375 0.90 28.85 -8.86
CA GLY A 375 0.33 28.39 -7.59
C GLY A 375 1.18 28.74 -6.36
N ARG A 376 0.80 28.16 -5.22
CA ARG A 376 1.39 28.49 -3.91
C ARG A 376 2.84 27.99 -3.75
N TYR A 377 3.71 28.89 -3.31
CA TYR A 377 5.10 28.61 -2.91
C TYR A 377 5.22 28.50 -1.38
N PHE A 378 6.33 27.93 -0.88
CA PHE A 378 6.55 27.76 0.56
C PHE A 378 6.57 29.09 1.32
N GLY A 379 5.79 29.17 2.40
CA GLY A 379 5.62 30.40 3.20
C GLY A 379 4.81 31.50 2.50
N GLY A 380 4.35 31.26 1.27
CA GLY A 380 3.54 32.21 0.51
C GLY A 380 2.06 32.26 0.94
N PRO A 381 1.35 33.35 0.58
CA PRO A 381 -0.09 33.43 0.77
C PRO A 381 -0.81 32.34 -0.05
N PRO A 382 -2.08 32.03 0.24
CA PRO A 382 -2.88 31.15 -0.60
C PRO A 382 -2.90 31.62 -2.06
N LEU A 383 -2.47 30.75 -2.98
CA LEU A 383 -2.44 31.01 -4.42
C LEU A 383 -2.93 29.79 -5.18
N THR A 384 -3.67 30.03 -6.25
CA THR A 384 -4.18 29.00 -7.16
C THR A 384 -3.38 29.01 -8.45
N GLY A 385 -2.87 27.85 -8.84
CA GLY A 385 -2.19 27.68 -10.11
C GLY A 385 -3.14 27.62 -11.29
N HIS A 386 -2.60 27.66 -12.49
CA HIS A 386 -3.32 27.43 -13.73
C HIS A 386 -2.53 26.46 -14.62
N GLU A 387 -3.24 25.77 -15.51
CA GLU A 387 -2.62 24.99 -16.57
C GLU A 387 -1.87 25.96 -17.50
N ALA A 388 -0.56 25.74 -17.67
CA ALA A 388 0.33 26.62 -18.40
C ALA A 388 0.68 26.07 -19.79
N ALA A 389 0.73 24.74 -19.94
CA ALA A 389 1.01 24.10 -21.22
C ALA A 389 0.52 22.64 -21.26
N ASP A 390 0.18 22.17 -22.45
CA ASP A 390 0.12 20.74 -22.80
C ASP A 390 1.49 20.34 -23.35
N SER A 391 2.16 19.41 -22.67
CA SER A 391 3.50 18.93 -23.02
C SER A 391 3.46 17.73 -23.98
N GLY A 392 2.26 17.26 -24.32
CA GLY A 392 2.03 16.18 -25.25
C GLY A 392 1.64 14.86 -24.58
N LYS A 393 1.44 13.87 -25.43
CA LYS A 393 0.93 12.55 -25.05
C LYS A 393 2.01 11.71 -24.35
N VAL A 394 1.63 11.10 -23.24
CA VAL A 394 2.39 10.03 -22.58
C VAL A 394 1.69 8.69 -22.78
N GLU A 395 2.48 7.65 -23.04
CA GLU A 395 2.00 6.28 -23.16
C GLU A 395 2.66 5.40 -22.10
N LEU A 396 1.88 4.59 -21.41
CA LEU A 396 2.33 3.64 -20.41
C LEU A 396 1.86 2.25 -20.83
N ALA A 397 2.71 1.25 -20.62
CA ALA A 397 2.37 -0.16 -20.77
C ALA A 397 3.02 -0.94 -19.63
N PHE A 398 2.22 -1.56 -18.77
CA PHE A 398 2.75 -2.32 -17.63
C PHE A 398 2.91 -3.80 -17.95
N ASP A 399 4.10 -4.33 -17.67
CA ASP A 399 4.44 -5.75 -17.81
C ASP A 399 4.19 -6.51 -16.50
N SER A 400 4.13 -5.79 -15.37
CA SER A 400 3.80 -6.29 -14.04
C SER A 400 3.30 -5.14 -13.15
N THR A 401 3.04 -5.41 -11.87
CA THR A 401 2.72 -4.36 -10.89
C THR A 401 3.91 -3.43 -10.58
N LEU A 402 5.14 -3.82 -10.96
CA LEU A 402 6.40 -3.15 -10.58
C LEU A 402 7.26 -2.71 -11.75
N ALA A 403 6.94 -3.15 -12.95
CA ALA A 403 7.73 -2.89 -14.13
C ALA A 403 6.83 -2.61 -15.33
N GLY A 404 7.35 -1.83 -16.25
CA GLY A 404 6.65 -1.51 -17.48
C GLY A 404 7.49 -0.64 -18.39
N TRP A 405 6.79 0.08 -19.25
CA TRP A 405 7.36 0.95 -20.25
C TRP A 405 6.63 2.28 -20.24
N VAL A 406 7.38 3.36 -20.46
CA VAL A 406 6.85 4.69 -20.68
C VAL A 406 7.36 5.24 -22.00
N LYS A 407 6.51 5.95 -22.72
CA LYS A 407 6.89 6.77 -23.87
C LYS A 407 6.53 8.22 -23.56
N PHE A 408 7.54 9.03 -23.30
CA PHE A 408 7.37 10.46 -23.10
C PHE A 408 7.22 11.21 -24.43
N PRO A 409 6.65 12.43 -24.43
CA PRO A 409 6.61 13.28 -25.61
C PRO A 409 8.00 13.46 -26.22
N GLY A 410 8.15 13.09 -27.49
CA GLY A 410 9.41 13.22 -28.22
C GLY A 410 10.50 12.19 -27.85
N GLU A 411 10.16 11.15 -27.09
CA GLU A 411 11.07 10.06 -26.73
C GLU A 411 10.59 8.70 -27.29
N ASP A 412 11.51 7.75 -27.38
CA ASP A 412 11.20 6.34 -27.61
C ASP A 412 10.69 5.67 -26.33
N TRP A 413 10.28 4.40 -26.44
CA TRP A 413 9.89 3.60 -25.29
C TRP A 413 11.08 3.37 -24.35
N LEU A 414 10.86 3.67 -23.07
CA LEU A 414 11.83 3.51 -22.00
C LEU A 414 11.29 2.53 -20.96
N ALA A 415 12.12 1.59 -20.52
CA ALA A 415 11.79 0.72 -19.41
C ALA A 415 11.69 1.52 -18.10
N ILE A 416 10.66 1.25 -17.30
CA ILE A 416 10.44 1.82 -15.99
C ILE A 416 10.30 0.71 -14.94
N GLU A 417 10.70 1.01 -13.72
CA GLU A 417 10.53 0.14 -12.56
C GLU A 417 10.15 0.94 -11.31
N LYS A 418 9.38 0.33 -10.41
CA LYS A 418 9.12 0.89 -9.09
C LYS A 418 10.44 0.98 -8.33
N PHE A 419 10.73 2.15 -7.77
CA PHE A 419 11.98 2.41 -7.09
C PHE A 419 12.00 1.72 -5.71
N GLN A 420 12.87 0.71 -5.56
CA GLN A 420 12.99 -0.10 -4.36
C GLN A 420 14.05 0.48 -3.41
N PHE A 421 13.63 1.31 -2.45
CA PHE A 421 14.54 1.98 -1.50
C PHE A 421 14.42 1.48 -0.06
N GLY A 422 13.32 0.83 0.33
CA GLY A 422 13.13 0.34 1.69
C GLY A 422 13.81 -0.99 1.99
N TYR A 423 13.92 -1.87 0.99
CA TYR A 423 14.41 -3.23 1.16
C TYR A 423 15.85 -3.44 0.66
N GLY A 424 16.39 -2.48 -0.11
CA GLY A 424 17.67 -2.62 -0.83
C GLY A 424 17.51 -3.37 -2.15
N LYS A 425 18.56 -3.38 -3.00
CA LYS A 425 18.58 -4.21 -4.23
C LYS A 425 18.40 -5.68 -3.83
N LYS A 426 17.28 -6.33 -4.20
CA LYS A 426 17.05 -7.79 -4.13
C LYS A 426 17.70 -8.46 -2.90
N ASN A 427 17.35 -7.97 -1.72
CA ASN A 427 18.02 -8.30 -0.47
C ASN A 427 17.34 -9.49 0.23
N PRO A 428 17.91 -10.71 0.23
CA PRO A 428 17.25 -11.88 0.84
C PRO A 428 16.95 -11.69 2.33
N GLU A 429 17.67 -10.82 3.04
CA GLU A 429 17.42 -10.45 4.43
C GLU A 429 16.03 -9.81 4.64
N ALA A 430 15.47 -9.18 3.60
CA ALA A 430 14.11 -8.63 3.64
C ALA A 430 13.02 -9.73 3.72
N LEU A 431 13.37 -10.96 3.34
CA LEU A 431 12.47 -12.11 3.36
C LEU A 431 12.47 -12.85 4.69
N LEU A 432 13.37 -12.52 5.61
CA LEU A 432 13.39 -13.14 6.92
C LEU A 432 12.13 -12.81 7.73
N GLY A 433 11.61 -13.80 8.45
CA GLY A 433 10.38 -13.69 9.23
C GLY A 433 9.50 -14.92 9.16
N GLU A 434 8.30 -14.80 9.71
CA GLU A 434 7.25 -15.83 9.63
C GLU A 434 6.33 -15.55 8.45
N TRP A 435 6.08 -16.58 7.65
CA TRP A 435 5.29 -16.52 6.44
C TRP A 435 4.21 -17.60 6.42
N SER A 436 3.03 -17.24 5.93
CA SER A 436 1.95 -18.16 5.57
C SER A 436 1.91 -18.31 4.06
N PHE A 437 1.89 -19.53 3.55
CA PHE A 437 1.67 -19.84 2.14
C PHE A 437 0.42 -20.69 2.04
N GLY A 438 -0.37 -20.53 0.99
CA GLY A 438 -1.46 -21.46 0.73
C GLY A 438 -1.99 -21.33 -0.68
N ALA A 439 -2.63 -22.38 -1.16
CA ALA A 439 -3.36 -22.37 -2.42
C ALA A 439 -4.86 -22.46 -2.17
N PHE A 440 -5.68 -21.94 -3.08
CA PHE A 440 -7.13 -22.12 -2.98
C PHE A 440 -7.45 -23.61 -2.97
N ASP A 441 -8.31 -24.02 -2.04
CA ASP A 441 -8.77 -25.40 -1.85
C ASP A 441 -7.64 -26.39 -1.47
N ASP A 442 -6.51 -25.89 -0.97
CA ASP A 442 -5.36 -26.68 -0.54
C ASP A 442 -4.90 -26.29 0.88
N TRP A 443 -3.89 -26.99 1.38
CA TRP A 443 -3.34 -26.80 2.72
C TRP A 443 -2.56 -25.48 2.81
N ASP A 444 -2.61 -24.85 3.98
CA ASP A 444 -1.78 -23.69 4.32
C ASP A 444 -0.51 -24.13 5.05
N TYR A 445 0.60 -23.53 4.68
CA TYR A 445 1.94 -23.80 5.18
C TYR A 445 2.49 -22.57 5.89
N GLY A 446 2.60 -22.66 7.21
CA GLY A 446 3.42 -21.72 7.98
C GLY A 446 4.89 -22.09 7.87
N VAL A 447 5.75 -21.16 7.47
CA VAL A 447 7.20 -21.34 7.44
C VAL A 447 7.91 -20.16 8.07
N THR A 448 9.08 -20.44 8.66
CA THR A 448 9.97 -19.42 9.20
C THR A 448 11.21 -19.36 8.32
N LEU A 449 11.53 -18.19 7.79
CA LEU A 449 12.79 -17.89 7.13
C LEU A 449 13.69 -17.19 8.14
N ASP A 450 14.73 -17.88 8.61
CA ASP A 450 15.53 -17.51 9.78
C ASP A 450 16.99 -17.19 9.47
N ARG A 451 17.45 -17.47 8.26
CA ARG A 451 18.84 -17.22 7.85
C ARG A 451 18.96 -16.89 6.37
N VAL A 452 20.07 -16.28 5.99
CA VAL A 452 20.44 -16.04 4.59
C VAL A 452 21.63 -16.92 4.23
N GLU A 453 21.54 -17.57 3.08
CA GLU A 453 22.62 -18.37 2.48
C GLU A 453 22.78 -17.96 1.01
N GLY A 454 23.82 -17.18 0.70
CA GLY A 454 24.00 -16.63 -0.65
C GLY A 454 22.89 -15.63 -1.01
N ASN A 455 22.17 -15.90 -2.10
CA ASN A 455 21.06 -15.05 -2.57
C ASN A 455 19.69 -15.55 -2.06
N GLU A 456 19.66 -16.50 -1.13
CA GLU A 456 18.45 -17.14 -0.62
C GLU A 456 18.21 -16.83 0.87
N ALA A 457 16.98 -16.52 1.23
CA ALA A 457 16.46 -16.63 2.58
C ALA A 457 15.96 -18.05 2.83
N LYS A 458 16.44 -18.68 3.90
CA LYS A 458 16.15 -20.08 4.21
C LYS A 458 15.53 -20.26 5.57
N GLY A 459 14.76 -21.34 5.67
CA GLY A 459 14.15 -21.87 6.88
C GLY A 459 14.45 -23.35 7.06
N ARG A 460 13.78 -23.99 8.01
CA ARG A 460 13.84 -25.46 8.18
C ARG A 460 13.27 -26.19 6.96
N ASN A 461 12.14 -25.71 6.46
CA ASN A 461 11.34 -26.34 5.41
C ASN A 461 11.04 -25.37 4.25
N ALA A 462 11.87 -24.34 4.04
CA ALA A 462 11.65 -23.35 2.98
C ALA A 462 12.97 -22.74 2.49
N SER A 463 13.03 -22.36 1.23
CA SER A 463 14.06 -21.49 0.65
C SER A 463 13.42 -20.51 -0.32
N CYS A 464 13.80 -19.23 -0.25
CA CYS A 464 13.23 -18.14 -1.04
C CYS A 464 14.32 -17.24 -1.62
N HIS A 465 14.21 -16.84 -2.89
CA HIS A 465 15.13 -15.88 -3.52
C HIS A 465 14.42 -14.96 -4.50
N TYR A 466 15.05 -13.81 -4.78
CA TYR A 466 14.64 -12.95 -5.89
C TYR A 466 15.04 -13.55 -7.22
N THR A 467 14.13 -13.58 -8.19
CA THR A 467 14.36 -14.11 -9.54
C THR A 467 15.24 -13.16 -10.36
N GLU A 468 16.12 -13.72 -11.19
CA GLU A 468 17.01 -12.98 -12.09
C GLU A 468 16.79 -13.43 -13.55
N GLY A 469 16.49 -12.48 -14.43
CA GLY A 469 16.29 -12.74 -15.86
C GLY A 469 14.87 -13.23 -16.21
N ARG A 470 14.62 -13.41 -17.52
CA ARG A 470 13.41 -14.07 -18.05
C ARG A 470 13.78 -15.51 -18.37
N THR A 471 13.59 -16.44 -17.43
CA THR A 471 13.96 -17.85 -17.65
C THR A 471 12.79 -18.81 -17.78
N ASN A 472 11.54 -18.35 -17.60
CA ASN A 472 10.36 -19.18 -17.87
C ASN A 472 9.22 -18.37 -18.52
N PRO A 473 8.72 -18.76 -19.71
CA PRO A 473 7.59 -18.08 -20.38
C PRO A 473 6.27 -18.15 -19.61
N TYR A 474 6.18 -18.96 -18.54
CA TYR A 474 4.95 -19.14 -17.79
C TYR A 474 4.96 -18.53 -16.38
N LEU A 475 6.11 -18.28 -15.74
CA LEU A 475 6.14 -18.12 -14.25
C LEU A 475 7.26 -17.27 -13.63
N GLU A 476 8.23 -16.75 -14.38
CA GLU A 476 9.34 -15.99 -13.81
C GLU A 476 9.32 -14.57 -14.35
N TYR A 477 8.64 -13.69 -13.61
CA TYR A 477 8.76 -12.25 -13.83
C TYR A 477 10.07 -11.79 -13.20
N ASN A 478 10.95 -11.16 -13.98
CA ASN A 478 12.19 -10.62 -13.45
C ASN A 478 11.89 -9.63 -12.30
N GLY A 479 12.54 -9.82 -11.14
CA GLY A 479 12.31 -8.98 -9.95
C GLY A 479 11.25 -9.51 -8.98
N THR A 480 10.72 -10.71 -9.21
CA THR A 480 9.81 -11.40 -8.27
C THR A 480 10.57 -12.32 -7.32
N ILE A 481 9.87 -13.06 -6.45
CA ILE A 481 10.51 -13.92 -5.45
C ILE A 481 9.93 -15.32 -5.52
N LEU A 482 10.80 -16.30 -5.69
CA LEU A 482 10.47 -17.72 -5.77
C LEU A 482 10.74 -18.39 -4.42
N CYS A 483 9.79 -19.17 -3.88
CA CYS A 483 9.90 -19.86 -2.60
C CYS A 483 9.61 -21.36 -2.69
N THR A 484 10.64 -22.21 -2.56
CA THR A 484 10.49 -23.67 -2.47
C THR A 484 10.19 -24.11 -1.05
N LEU A 485 9.09 -24.83 -0.82
CA LEU A 485 8.74 -25.39 0.49
C LEU A 485 9.01 -26.92 0.52
N TYR A 486 9.46 -27.45 1.65
CA TYR A 486 9.75 -28.87 1.84
C TYR A 486 8.72 -29.47 2.79
N VAL A 487 7.73 -30.19 2.25
CA VAL A 487 6.62 -30.78 3.03
C VAL A 487 6.93 -32.26 3.33
N PHE A 488 6.76 -32.70 4.58
CA PHE A 488 7.06 -34.08 4.98
C PHE A 488 5.97 -35.06 4.51
N GLY A 489 6.36 -36.15 3.85
CA GLY A 489 5.52 -37.36 3.69
C GLY A 489 4.98 -37.67 2.29
N SER A 490 5.04 -36.75 1.31
CA SER A 490 4.55 -37.01 -0.08
C SER A 490 5.58 -36.77 -1.20
N GLY A 491 6.70 -36.11 -0.91
CA GLY A 491 7.62 -35.58 -1.92
C GLY A 491 7.88 -34.08 -1.67
N SER A 492 8.72 -33.43 -2.48
CA SER A 492 8.96 -31.99 -2.38
C SER A 492 7.82 -31.20 -3.05
N THR A 493 6.94 -30.56 -2.28
CA THR A 493 5.94 -29.62 -2.83
C THR A 493 6.57 -28.26 -3.11
N THR A 494 6.94 -27.98 -4.35
CA THR A 494 7.52 -26.67 -4.72
C THR A 494 6.42 -25.62 -4.85
N PHE A 495 6.37 -24.64 -3.96
CA PHE A 495 5.56 -23.46 -4.21
C PHE A 495 6.32 -22.53 -5.18
N GLN A 496 5.61 -21.84 -6.05
CA GLN A 496 6.19 -20.79 -6.87
C GLN A 496 5.43 -19.52 -6.57
N ALA A 497 5.82 -18.86 -5.47
CA ALA A 497 5.34 -17.51 -5.25
C ALA A 497 5.68 -16.65 -6.47
N VAL A 498 4.66 -16.02 -7.05
CA VAL A 498 4.77 -15.31 -8.33
C VAL A 498 5.29 -13.90 -8.13
N SER A 499 5.21 -13.40 -6.91
CA SER A 499 5.85 -12.16 -6.49
C SER A 499 5.80 -12.12 -4.98
N PHE A 500 6.90 -11.73 -4.35
CA PHE A 500 6.80 -11.05 -3.08
C PHE A 500 7.33 -9.65 -3.35
N ASP A 501 6.50 -8.77 -3.91
CA ASP A 501 6.76 -7.39 -3.56
C ASP A 501 6.18 -7.17 -2.18
N ALA A 502 7.02 -7.43 -1.18
CA ALA A 502 6.73 -7.03 0.17
C ALA A 502 6.81 -5.49 0.27
N THR A 503 6.17 -4.72 -0.61
CA THR A 503 6.03 -3.29 -0.33
C THR A 503 5.34 -3.14 1.03
N SER A 504 5.57 -2.02 1.71
CA SER A 504 5.00 -1.83 3.06
C SER A 504 3.47 -2.04 3.08
N GLU A 505 2.82 -1.86 1.91
CA GLU A 505 1.39 -2.03 1.67
C GLU A 505 0.94 -3.47 1.47
N ILE A 506 1.78 -4.32 0.89
CA ILE A 506 1.41 -5.65 0.40
C ILE A 506 2.33 -6.66 1.07
N ARG A 507 2.05 -6.98 2.33
CA ARG A 507 2.70 -8.13 2.99
C ARG A 507 1.94 -9.43 2.78
N GLY A 508 0.82 -9.43 2.07
CA GLY A 508 0.17 -10.61 1.52
C GLY A 508 0.18 -10.49 0.00
N VAL A 509 0.87 -11.35 -0.73
CA VAL A 509 1.08 -11.21 -2.17
C VAL A 509 0.47 -12.42 -2.87
N PRO A 510 -0.22 -12.23 -4.02
CA PRO A 510 -0.63 -13.35 -4.86
C PRO A 510 0.56 -14.26 -5.21
N ALA A 511 0.35 -15.56 -5.04
CA ALA A 511 1.32 -16.61 -5.31
C ALA A 511 0.72 -17.69 -6.23
N MET A 512 1.57 -18.54 -6.81
CA MET A 512 1.13 -19.79 -7.41
C MET A 512 1.76 -20.96 -6.64
N SER A 513 1.10 -22.10 -6.62
CA SER A 513 1.72 -23.33 -6.17
C SER A 513 1.78 -24.34 -7.30
N ARG A 514 2.85 -25.14 -7.27
CA ARG A 514 3.06 -26.27 -8.17
C ARG A 514 3.31 -27.52 -7.34
N THR A 515 2.32 -28.37 -7.18
CA THR A 515 2.56 -29.68 -6.58
C THR A 515 3.39 -30.52 -7.56
N VAL A 516 4.59 -30.94 -7.18
CA VAL A 516 5.53 -31.74 -8.02
C VAL A 516 5.26 -33.25 -7.87
N ASP A 517 4.17 -33.65 -7.20
CA ASP A 517 3.97 -35.05 -6.80
C ASP A 517 3.69 -36.02 -7.97
N LYS A 518 3.40 -35.54 -9.20
CA LYS A 518 3.26 -36.40 -10.39
C LYS A 518 3.78 -35.70 -11.67
N PRO A 519 4.78 -36.27 -12.37
CA PRO A 519 5.34 -35.70 -13.61
C PRO A 519 4.31 -35.43 -14.73
N ASP A 520 3.16 -36.12 -14.69
CA ASP A 520 2.19 -36.14 -15.78
C ASP A 520 0.91 -35.32 -15.52
N LEU A 521 0.78 -34.67 -14.36
CA LEU A 521 -0.38 -33.85 -14.00
C LEU A 521 0.05 -32.50 -13.41
N TYR A 522 0.64 -31.65 -14.24
CA TYR A 522 0.89 -30.26 -13.88
C TYR A 522 -0.43 -29.50 -13.74
N ARG A 523 -0.95 -29.39 -12.51
CA ARG A 523 -2.04 -28.47 -12.18
C ARG A 523 -1.48 -27.33 -11.36
N TRP A 524 -1.37 -26.16 -11.99
CA TRP A 524 -1.11 -24.90 -11.29
C TRP A 524 -2.28 -24.61 -10.37
N ARG A 525 -1.99 -24.41 -9.09
CA ARG A 525 -2.99 -23.94 -8.13
C ARG A 525 -2.67 -22.49 -7.78
N ARG A 526 -3.71 -21.67 -7.78
CA ARG A 526 -3.60 -20.27 -7.42
C ARG A 526 -3.43 -20.20 -5.90
N GLY A 527 -2.63 -19.27 -5.39
CA GLY A 527 -2.32 -19.19 -3.98
C GLY A 527 -1.86 -17.82 -3.55
N PHE A 528 -1.39 -17.71 -2.31
CA PHE A 528 -0.89 -16.48 -1.71
C PHE A 528 0.25 -16.80 -0.77
N ALA A 529 1.06 -15.78 -0.52
CA ALA A 529 2.05 -15.80 0.52
C ALA A 529 1.95 -14.52 1.36
N MET A 530 1.91 -14.65 2.68
CA MET A 530 1.72 -13.52 3.60
C MET A 530 2.75 -13.51 4.73
N GLN A 531 3.46 -12.39 4.91
CA GLN A 531 4.35 -12.18 6.04
C GLN A 531 3.52 -11.85 7.28
N ILE A 532 3.73 -12.61 8.34
CA ILE A 532 3.02 -12.53 9.61
C ILE A 532 3.85 -11.77 10.63
N ARG A 533 5.16 -12.07 10.65
CA ARG A 533 6.15 -11.40 11.49
C ARG A 533 7.38 -11.05 10.68
N ASP A 534 8.00 -9.92 11.01
CA ASP A 534 9.30 -9.57 10.45
C ASP A 534 10.43 -10.42 11.06
N LYS A 535 11.65 -10.19 10.59
CA LYS A 535 12.88 -10.86 11.07
C LYS A 535 13.15 -10.72 12.57
N ASN A 536 12.56 -9.73 13.24
CA ASN A 536 12.71 -9.49 14.67
C ASN A 536 11.57 -10.14 15.49
N GLY A 537 10.65 -10.86 14.84
CA GLY A 537 9.47 -11.44 15.48
C GLY A 537 8.36 -10.42 15.75
N THR A 538 8.51 -9.18 15.26
CA THR A 538 7.49 -8.14 15.39
C THR A 538 6.30 -8.52 14.52
N PRO A 539 5.07 -8.62 15.07
CA PRO A 539 3.88 -8.76 14.24
C PRO A 539 3.85 -7.63 13.22
N VAL A 540 3.63 -7.97 11.95
CA VAL A 540 3.44 -6.92 10.94
C VAL A 540 2.18 -6.15 11.33
N GLY A 541 2.32 -4.85 11.58
CA GLY A 541 1.31 -4.02 12.27
C GLY A 541 -0.08 -4.08 11.65
N LEU A 542 -1.10 -4.02 12.51
CA LEU A 542 -2.48 -3.65 12.17
C LEU A 542 -2.77 -2.28 12.79
N GLY A 543 -3.55 -1.46 12.10
CA GLY A 543 -4.17 -0.28 12.71
C GLY A 543 -5.02 -0.65 13.93
N GLN A 544 -5.12 0.28 14.89
CA GLN A 544 -6.08 0.13 15.99
C GLN A 544 -7.50 0.32 15.46
N LEU A 545 -8.42 -0.54 15.89
CA LEU A 545 -9.84 -0.29 15.70
C LEU A 545 -10.24 0.98 16.46
N PRO A 546 -11.12 1.82 15.90
CA PRO A 546 -11.73 2.91 16.65
C PRO A 546 -12.39 2.33 17.90
N LYS A 547 -12.22 3.00 19.05
CA LYS A 547 -13.08 2.68 20.20
C LYS A 547 -14.50 2.97 19.77
N THR A 548 -15.33 1.93 19.64
CA THR A 548 -16.77 2.10 19.50
C THR A 548 -17.22 2.91 20.71
N GLY A 549 -17.78 4.09 20.49
CA GLY A 549 -18.29 4.95 21.56
C GLY A 549 -19.18 4.16 22.50
N GLY A 550 -18.68 3.89 23.70
CA GLY A 550 -19.40 3.26 24.78
C GLY A 550 -19.50 4.26 25.91
N ASN A 551 -20.70 4.84 26.02
CA ASN A 551 -21.28 5.67 27.09
C ASN A 551 -20.58 7.00 27.42
N ALA A 552 -21.30 8.09 27.13
CA ALA A 552 -21.38 9.17 28.09
C ALA A 552 -22.13 8.63 29.32
N ASP A 553 -21.48 8.74 30.47
CA ASP A 553 -21.92 8.40 31.85
C ASP A 553 -22.22 6.92 32.18
#